data_AF-A0A9E3QC88-F1
#
_entry.id   AF-A0A9E3QC88-F1
#
_cell.length_a   1.000
_cell.length_b   1.000
_cell.length_c   1.000
_cell.angle_alpha   90.00
_cell.angle_beta   90.00
_cell.angle_gamma   90.00
#
_symmetry.space_group_name_H-M   'P 1'
#
loop_
_entity.id
_entity.type
_entity.pdbx_description
1 polymer ?
#
loop_
_entity_poly.entity_id
_entity_poly.type
_entity_poly.pdbx_seq_one_letter_code
_entity_poly.pdbx_strand_id
1 'polypeptide(L)'
;MMVERDDPVERPQALTRISYAQNMEDILLDRLFQGRPGTFVDIGANHPFIDSNTYFFYLRGWRGVNIEPDPRSHAQLQEHRPEDLNLAVAVSEVDSSELTFYEVDDHGTPTGLSTLSAEVAEGHRAHGFTVTEHRVPVRGLASLIAEYQIEPPDLVSIDVEGHETPIIRGIPLATWRPKVFVIEATVPLSGIASHLEWEPILLAQGYIFATFNGVNRFYLRDDLADKKDLFATPVNVLDNYFRHDLMVLQARYDVMRDRYEQEKAAREFERNQFAEIRAGWEWGMTQALEARNAWDWERRELYKEREKWKEAAEFFAKSEAYFNEERANWQRERESLLWFKNDHENQVLGHQRAEQLWEQERQRFEQERQRFEQERATFEQERVVMQEERTRFEQERNAFQEDCARFEQERARFEQERAAWQVEREHFLHQLAETQRLLRPYRLIDRLGVVTTGYGWARRWKKRRAS
;
A
#
# COMPACT_ATOMS: atom_id res chain seq x y z
N MET A 1 -15.95 75.34 -19.82
CA MET A 1 -16.48 75.93 -18.59
C MET A 1 -16.39 74.84 -17.53
N MET A 2 -15.27 74.82 -16.80
CA MET A 2 -15.00 73.82 -15.77
C MET A 2 -15.83 74.19 -14.53
N VAL A 3 -16.55 73.20 -14.00
CA VAL A 3 -17.30 73.32 -12.75
C VAL A 3 -16.28 73.18 -11.62
N GLU A 4 -16.02 74.28 -10.91
CA GLU A 4 -15.26 74.27 -9.67
C GLU A 4 -16.01 73.37 -8.67
N ARG A 5 -15.31 72.35 -8.19
CA ARG A 5 -15.72 71.57 -7.03
C ARG A 5 -15.34 72.41 -5.82
N ASP A 6 -16.33 72.82 -5.04
CA ASP A 6 -16.10 73.32 -3.68
C ASP A 6 -15.47 72.20 -2.85
N ASP A 7 -14.20 72.35 -2.52
CA ASP A 7 -13.53 71.51 -1.53
C ASP A 7 -14.20 71.73 -0.16
N PRO A 8 -14.54 70.66 0.60
CA PRO A 8 -15.08 70.82 1.93
C PRO A 8 -13.98 71.39 2.83
N VAL A 9 -14.20 72.59 3.34
CA VAL A 9 -13.43 73.19 4.43
C VAL A 9 -13.33 72.17 5.56
N GLU A 10 -12.14 71.62 5.77
CA GLU A 10 -11.82 70.78 6.93
C GLU A 10 -12.06 71.61 8.20
N ARG A 11 -13.26 71.49 8.76
CA ARG A 11 -13.48 71.83 10.18
C ARG A 11 -12.61 70.84 10.98
N PRO A 12 -11.90 71.28 12.03
CA PRO A 12 -11.30 70.36 12.98
C PRO A 12 -12.38 69.35 13.37
N GLN A 13 -12.09 68.05 13.30
CA GLN A 13 -13.06 67.01 13.64
C GLN A 13 -13.52 67.24 15.07
N ALA A 14 -14.65 67.93 15.24
CA ALA A 14 -15.28 68.11 16.52
C ALA A 14 -15.55 66.70 17.05
N LEU A 15 -15.01 66.37 18.23
CA LEU A 15 -15.25 65.09 18.87
C LEU A 15 -16.75 64.80 18.82
N THR A 16 -17.11 63.64 18.27
CA THR A 16 -18.50 63.17 18.20
C THR A 16 -19.16 63.36 19.57
N ARG A 17 -20.33 63.99 19.61
CA ARG A 17 -21.09 64.18 20.86
C ARG A 17 -21.81 62.88 21.18
N ILE A 18 -21.17 62.05 22.00
CA ILE A 18 -21.72 60.78 22.49
C ILE A 18 -22.19 61.01 23.92
N SER A 19 -23.49 60.84 24.17
CA SER A 19 -24.08 60.90 25.50
C SER A 19 -23.89 59.59 26.22
N TYR A 20 -23.41 59.66 27.47
CA TYR A 20 -23.20 58.54 28.38
C TYR A 20 -24.21 58.54 29.53
N ALA A 21 -24.92 59.66 29.73
CA ALA A 21 -25.91 59.84 30.76
C ALA A 21 -27.26 59.16 30.43
N GLN A 22 -27.99 58.74 31.46
CA GLN A 22 -29.24 57.98 31.34
C GLN A 22 -30.32 58.73 30.54
N ASN A 23 -30.52 60.02 30.84
CA ASN A 23 -31.49 60.90 30.17
C ASN A 23 -30.79 62.09 29.49
N MET A 24 -29.58 61.87 28.98
CA MET A 24 -28.77 62.86 28.25
C MET A 24 -28.48 64.15 29.02
N GLU A 25 -28.35 64.05 30.35
CA GLU A 25 -27.96 65.14 31.25
C GLU A 25 -26.70 65.85 30.75
N ASP A 26 -25.70 65.07 30.31
CA ASP A 26 -24.43 65.55 29.79
C ASP A 26 -24.57 66.46 28.56
N ILE A 27 -25.42 66.09 27.59
CA ILE A 27 -25.70 66.89 26.40
C ILE A 27 -26.45 68.18 26.76
N LEU A 28 -27.38 68.10 27.72
CA LEU A 28 -28.12 69.26 28.22
C LEU A 28 -27.17 70.25 28.91
N LEU A 29 -26.31 69.75 29.80
CA LEU A 29 -25.28 70.50 30.49
C LEU A 29 -24.28 71.13 29.52
N ASP A 30 -23.93 70.45 28.43
CA ASP A 30 -23.04 71.01 27.42
C ASP A 30 -23.64 72.20 26.65
N ARG A 31 -24.97 72.43 26.70
CA ARG A 31 -25.54 73.71 26.23
C ARG A 31 -25.02 74.90 27.04
N LEU A 32 -24.81 74.72 28.35
CA LEU A 32 -24.27 75.72 29.27
C LEU A 32 -22.74 75.86 29.10
N PHE A 33 -22.03 74.73 29.00
CA PHE A 33 -20.57 74.73 28.98
C PHE A 33 -19.99 74.99 27.59
N GLN A 34 -20.68 74.60 26.53
CA GLN A 34 -20.32 74.85 25.13
C GLN A 34 -18.91 74.35 24.80
N GLY A 35 -18.58 73.14 25.25
CA GLY A 35 -17.27 72.51 25.05
C GLY A 35 -16.10 73.17 25.80
N ARG A 36 -16.35 74.13 26.71
CA ARG A 36 -15.30 74.70 27.56
C ARG A 36 -14.80 73.66 28.58
N PRO A 37 -13.51 73.68 28.94
CA PRO A 37 -12.99 72.85 30.02
C PRO A 37 -13.58 73.28 31.37
N GLY A 38 -13.58 72.35 32.33
CA GLY A 38 -14.10 72.56 33.68
C GLY A 38 -13.79 71.39 34.59
N THR A 39 -14.37 71.41 35.80
CA THR A 39 -14.24 70.34 36.79
C THR A 39 -15.61 69.88 37.29
N PHE A 40 -15.68 68.66 37.81
CA PHE A 40 -16.91 68.11 38.38
C PHE A 40 -16.65 67.40 39.71
N VAL A 41 -17.72 67.22 40.48
CA VAL A 41 -17.80 66.26 41.58
C VAL A 41 -19.01 65.36 41.32
N ASP A 42 -18.77 64.05 41.30
CA ASP A 42 -19.78 63.03 41.03
C ASP A 42 -19.97 62.17 42.28
N ILE A 43 -21.12 62.32 42.95
CA ILE A 43 -21.46 61.64 44.20
C ILE A 43 -22.44 60.52 43.89
N GLY A 44 -21.99 59.28 44.07
CA GLY A 44 -22.65 58.10 43.51
C GLY A 44 -22.26 57.86 42.06
N ALA A 45 -20.95 57.93 41.78
CA ALA A 45 -20.43 57.90 40.41
C ALA A 45 -20.64 56.55 39.71
N ASN A 46 -20.85 55.47 40.45
CA ASN A 46 -21.11 54.12 39.98
C ASN A 46 -20.20 53.70 38.80
N HIS A 47 -20.78 53.35 37.64
CA HIS A 47 -20.04 52.89 36.49
C HIS A 47 -19.31 54.06 35.81
N PRO A 48 -18.02 53.91 35.40
CA PRO A 48 -17.26 55.00 34.78
C PRO A 48 -17.82 55.59 33.47
N PHE A 49 -18.77 54.92 32.82
CA PHE A 49 -19.27 55.31 31.48
C PHE A 49 -20.73 54.92 31.21
N ILE A 50 -21.30 53.95 31.92
CA ILE A 50 -22.73 53.62 31.79
C ILE A 50 -23.51 54.56 32.71
N ASP A 51 -24.53 55.23 32.16
CA ASP A 51 -25.40 56.18 32.87
C ASP A 51 -24.64 57.34 33.56
N SER A 52 -23.41 57.64 33.10
CA SER A 52 -22.56 58.65 33.73
C SER A 52 -22.84 60.06 33.20
N ASN A 53 -23.21 60.96 34.11
CA ASN A 53 -23.37 62.39 33.85
C ASN A 53 -22.05 63.12 33.56
N THR A 54 -20.91 62.51 33.91
CA THR A 54 -19.59 63.18 33.93
C THR A 54 -18.59 62.64 32.90
N TYR A 55 -18.79 61.42 32.38
CA TYR A 55 -17.84 60.81 31.44
C TYR A 55 -17.73 61.56 30.10
N PHE A 56 -18.83 62.13 29.60
CA PHE A 56 -18.81 63.02 28.43
C PHE A 56 -17.81 64.18 28.59
N PHE A 57 -17.74 64.75 29.78
CA PHE A 57 -16.85 65.86 30.12
C PHE A 57 -15.42 65.38 30.36
N TYR A 58 -15.24 64.22 31.00
CA TYR A 58 -13.94 63.57 31.19
C TYR A 58 -13.19 63.38 29.86
N LEU A 59 -13.90 62.86 28.84
CA LEU A 59 -13.36 62.70 27.47
C LEU A 59 -12.99 64.03 26.79
N ARG A 60 -13.49 65.15 27.30
CA ARG A 60 -13.22 66.52 26.83
C ARG A 60 -12.20 67.25 27.70
N GLY A 61 -11.43 66.50 28.49
CA GLY A 61 -10.33 67.03 29.29
C GLY A 61 -10.74 67.58 30.66
N TRP A 62 -12.00 67.41 31.08
CA TRP A 62 -12.40 67.74 32.44
C TRP A 62 -11.81 66.74 33.42
N ARG A 63 -11.41 67.23 34.59
CA ARG A 63 -10.92 66.39 35.68
C ARG A 63 -11.73 66.68 36.92
N GLY A 64 -12.08 65.65 37.66
CA GLY A 64 -12.98 65.80 38.79
C GLY A 64 -12.76 64.77 39.88
N VAL A 65 -13.75 64.69 40.77
CA VAL A 65 -13.76 63.77 41.89
C VAL A 65 -14.95 62.83 41.72
N ASN A 66 -14.68 61.52 41.67
CA ASN A 66 -15.69 60.49 41.68
C ASN A 66 -15.74 59.87 43.08
N ILE A 67 -16.92 59.82 43.69
CA ILE A 67 -17.12 59.26 45.02
C ILE A 67 -18.09 58.08 44.90
N GLU A 68 -17.57 56.88 45.17
CA GLU A 68 -18.29 55.62 44.97
C GLU A 68 -17.88 54.59 46.03
N PRO A 69 -18.77 54.20 46.97
CA PRO A 69 -18.46 53.22 47.99
C PRO A 69 -18.40 51.75 47.51
N ASP A 70 -19.08 51.36 46.42
CA ASP A 70 -19.04 49.99 45.91
C ASP A 70 -17.62 49.66 45.41
N PRO A 71 -16.95 48.62 45.96
CA PRO A 71 -15.57 48.32 45.59
C PRO A 71 -15.36 47.93 44.12
N ARG A 72 -16.37 47.36 43.45
CA ARG A 72 -16.26 46.95 42.04
C ARG A 72 -16.37 48.17 41.14
N SER A 73 -17.34 49.05 41.38
CA SER A 73 -17.51 50.32 40.65
C SER A 73 -16.32 51.24 40.90
N HIS A 74 -15.84 51.34 42.14
CA HIS A 74 -14.61 52.07 42.47
C HIS A 74 -13.38 51.55 41.71
N ALA A 75 -13.17 50.23 41.65
CA ALA A 75 -12.07 49.64 40.90
C ALA A 75 -12.16 49.97 39.40
N GLN A 76 -13.36 49.94 38.82
CA GLN A 76 -13.59 50.35 37.42
C GLN A 76 -13.31 51.84 37.20
N LEU A 77 -13.70 52.71 38.14
CA LEU A 77 -13.36 54.13 38.09
C LEU A 77 -11.84 54.35 38.13
N GLN A 78 -11.11 53.62 38.97
CA GLN A 78 -9.64 53.70 39.00
C GLN A 78 -8.99 53.25 37.69
N GLU A 79 -9.52 52.19 37.06
CA GLU A 79 -9.00 51.66 35.80
C GLU A 79 -9.28 52.60 34.62
N HIS A 80 -10.52 53.09 34.52
CA HIS A 80 -11.00 53.80 33.32
C HIS A 80 -10.94 55.33 33.45
N ARG A 81 -10.85 55.86 34.68
CA ARG A 81 -10.76 57.29 34.98
C ARG A 81 -9.53 57.59 35.86
N PRO A 82 -8.32 57.18 35.46
CA PRO A 82 -7.11 57.32 36.28
C PRO A 82 -6.67 58.76 36.51
N GLU A 83 -7.17 59.71 35.71
CA GLU A 83 -6.85 61.13 35.85
C GLU A 83 -7.80 61.87 36.81
N ASP A 84 -8.90 61.23 37.23
CA ASP A 84 -9.80 61.75 38.26
C ASP A 84 -9.34 61.29 39.66
N LEU A 85 -9.78 62.01 40.69
CA LEU A 85 -9.67 61.56 42.07
C LEU A 85 -10.83 60.59 42.37
N ASN A 86 -10.54 59.29 42.55
CA ASN A 86 -11.54 58.25 42.78
C ASN A 86 -11.54 57.81 44.26
N LEU A 87 -12.61 58.13 45.00
CA LEU A 87 -12.72 57.91 46.44
C LEU A 87 -13.70 56.78 46.78
N ALA A 88 -13.21 55.76 47.51
CA ALA A 88 -13.99 54.61 47.98
C ALA A 88 -14.68 54.89 49.32
N VAL A 89 -15.59 55.86 49.35
CA VAL A 89 -16.34 56.27 50.54
C VAL A 89 -17.78 56.61 50.17
N ALA A 90 -18.72 56.42 51.10
CA ALA A 90 -20.06 56.98 50.96
C ALA A 90 -20.09 58.42 51.49
N VAL A 91 -20.98 59.26 50.95
CA VAL A 91 -21.16 60.64 51.41
C VAL A 91 -22.42 60.77 52.25
N SER A 92 -22.34 61.51 53.36
CA SER A 92 -23.47 61.85 54.21
C SER A 92 -23.31 63.28 54.77
N GLU A 93 -24.15 63.66 55.73
CA GLU A 93 -24.12 65.00 56.33
C GLU A 93 -22.81 65.31 57.06
N VAL A 94 -22.26 64.33 57.79
CA VAL A 94 -21.02 64.44 58.56
C VAL A 94 -20.20 63.15 58.47
N ASP A 95 -18.93 63.22 58.87
CA ASP A 95 -18.07 62.04 58.98
C ASP A 95 -18.66 61.03 60.00
N SER A 96 -18.62 59.75 59.63
CA SER A 96 -19.01 58.63 60.48
C SER A 96 -18.03 57.49 60.26
N SER A 97 -17.78 56.65 61.28
CA SER A 97 -16.81 55.57 61.14
C SER A 97 -17.18 54.65 59.97
N GLU A 98 -18.41 54.13 59.99
CA GLU A 98 -18.98 53.32 58.91
C GLU A 98 -20.51 53.39 58.97
N LEU A 99 -21.18 53.22 57.84
CA LEU A 99 -22.62 52.96 57.74
C LEU A 99 -22.85 51.64 57.00
N THR A 100 -24.06 51.09 57.15
CA THR A 100 -24.48 49.94 56.36
C THR A 100 -24.82 50.43 54.96
N PHE A 101 -24.15 49.85 53.98
CA PHE A 101 -24.42 50.04 52.57
C PHE A 101 -25.17 48.81 52.05
N TYR A 102 -26.20 49.08 51.27
CA TYR A 102 -27.07 48.08 50.68
C TYR A 102 -26.73 48.01 49.20
N GLU A 103 -25.87 47.06 48.86
CA GLU A 103 -25.48 46.78 47.48
C GLU A 103 -26.61 46.03 46.77
N VAL A 104 -27.08 46.56 45.64
CA VAL A 104 -28.22 46.02 44.91
C VAL A 104 -27.77 45.44 43.57
N ASP A 105 -28.06 44.16 43.34
CA ASP A 105 -27.79 43.47 42.08
C ASP A 105 -29.05 42.79 41.50
N ASP A 106 -29.09 42.68 40.17
CA ASP A 106 -30.09 41.92 39.42
C ASP A 106 -29.48 40.57 38.99
N HIS A 107 -29.73 39.55 39.80
CA HIS A 107 -29.27 38.17 39.57
C HIS A 107 -27.77 38.06 39.25
N GLY A 108 -26.93 38.77 40.01
CA GLY A 108 -25.48 38.81 39.82
C GLY A 108 -24.98 39.86 38.82
N THR A 109 -25.87 40.68 38.27
CA THR A 109 -25.53 41.84 37.45
C THR A 109 -25.56 43.11 38.32
N PRO A 110 -24.45 43.85 38.45
CA PRO A 110 -24.44 45.12 39.18
C PRO A 110 -25.47 46.11 38.63
N THR A 111 -26.09 46.90 39.52
CA THR A 111 -27.07 47.93 39.16
C THR A 111 -26.62 49.31 39.63
N GLY A 112 -27.38 50.36 39.28
CA GLY A 112 -27.23 51.70 39.86
C GLY A 112 -27.94 51.90 41.21
N LEU A 113 -28.70 50.91 41.69
CA LEU A 113 -29.72 51.07 42.74
C LEU A 113 -29.18 50.94 44.18
N SER A 114 -27.86 50.98 44.38
CA SER A 114 -27.27 50.76 45.69
C SER A 114 -27.40 51.98 46.59
N THR A 115 -27.67 51.79 47.88
CA THR A 115 -28.13 52.88 48.76
C THR A 115 -27.57 52.78 50.19
N LEU A 116 -27.60 53.90 50.92
CA LEU A 116 -27.45 53.94 52.38
C LEU A 116 -28.81 53.85 53.12
N SER A 117 -29.92 53.92 52.39
CA SER A 117 -31.27 53.90 52.98
C SER A 117 -31.80 52.48 53.14
N ALA A 118 -31.99 52.05 54.38
CA ALA A 118 -32.58 50.75 54.69
C ALA A 118 -34.02 50.60 54.14
N GLU A 119 -34.77 51.71 54.07
CA GLU A 119 -36.13 51.72 53.53
C GLU A 119 -36.14 51.46 52.02
N VAL A 120 -35.25 52.15 51.29
CA VAL A 120 -35.06 51.96 49.84
C VAL A 120 -34.60 50.53 49.55
N ALA A 121 -33.64 50.02 50.32
CA ALA A 121 -33.14 48.66 50.21
C ALA A 121 -34.25 47.60 50.41
N GLU A 122 -35.14 47.80 51.39
CA GLU A 122 -36.28 46.91 51.58
C GLU A 122 -37.27 46.99 50.42
N GLY A 123 -37.47 48.18 49.88
CA GLY A 123 -38.20 48.39 48.63
C GLY A 123 -37.62 47.54 47.49
N HIS A 124 -36.30 47.55 47.29
CA HIS A 124 -35.65 46.74 46.24
C HIS A 124 -35.79 45.23 46.48
N ARG A 125 -35.69 44.75 47.72
CA ARG A 125 -35.97 43.34 48.05
C ARG A 125 -37.38 42.94 47.67
N ALA A 126 -38.37 43.80 47.95
CA ALA A 126 -39.77 43.57 47.58
C ALA A 126 -40.00 43.53 46.07
N HIS A 127 -39.15 44.22 45.29
CA HIS A 127 -39.17 44.19 43.81
C HIS A 127 -38.36 43.02 43.21
N GLY A 128 -37.78 42.14 44.04
CA GLY A 128 -37.09 40.93 43.60
C GLY A 128 -35.59 41.09 43.35
N PHE A 129 -35.01 42.24 43.67
CA PHE A 129 -33.56 42.43 43.60
C PHE A 129 -32.83 41.69 44.72
N THR A 130 -31.59 41.33 44.46
CA THR A 130 -30.68 40.81 45.49
C THR A 130 -30.05 42.00 46.20
N VAL A 131 -30.14 42.02 47.53
CA VAL A 131 -29.55 43.08 48.35
C VAL A 131 -28.54 42.49 49.31
N THR A 132 -27.27 42.86 49.14
CA THR A 132 -26.16 42.45 49.99
C THR A 132 -25.76 43.60 50.91
N GLU A 133 -25.70 43.34 52.20
CA GLU A 133 -25.32 44.35 53.19
C GLU A 133 -23.84 44.24 53.53
N HIS A 134 -23.13 45.37 53.46
CA HIS A 134 -21.78 45.47 53.97
C HIS A 134 -21.51 46.87 54.56
N ARG A 135 -20.41 47.00 55.29
CA ARG A 135 -20.04 48.26 55.96
C ARG A 135 -19.08 49.04 55.08
N VAL A 136 -19.35 50.34 54.92
CA VAL A 136 -18.50 51.24 54.13
C VAL A 136 -18.13 52.49 54.95
N PRO A 137 -16.93 53.05 54.76
CA PRO A 137 -16.54 54.32 55.38
C PRO A 137 -17.42 55.45 54.87
N VAL A 138 -17.77 56.38 55.76
CA VAL A 138 -18.66 57.52 55.43
C VAL A 138 -17.99 58.84 55.76
N ARG A 139 -18.05 59.77 54.80
CA ARG A 139 -17.44 61.09 54.92
C ARG A 139 -18.47 62.18 54.66
N GLY A 140 -18.36 63.30 55.36
CA GLY A 140 -19.07 64.53 55.01
C GLY A 140 -18.39 65.20 53.81
N LEU A 141 -19.18 65.74 52.86
CA LEU A 141 -18.59 66.41 51.70
C LEU A 141 -17.66 67.57 52.11
N ALA A 142 -18.01 68.31 53.17
CA ALA A 142 -17.16 69.37 53.71
C ALA A 142 -15.77 68.89 54.15
N SER A 143 -15.65 67.68 54.71
CA SER A 143 -14.36 67.14 55.14
C SER A 143 -13.53 66.70 53.94
N LEU A 144 -14.16 66.10 52.92
CA LEU A 144 -13.50 65.74 51.66
C LEU A 144 -13.01 66.98 50.91
N ILE A 145 -13.82 68.05 50.84
CA ILE A 145 -13.44 69.32 50.23
C ILE A 145 -12.18 69.87 50.90
N ALA A 146 -12.12 69.87 52.24
CA ALA A 146 -10.98 70.38 52.99
C ALA A 146 -9.73 69.50 52.85
N GLU A 147 -9.87 68.17 52.92
CA GLU A 147 -8.76 67.21 52.85
C GLU A 147 -8.10 67.20 51.48
N TYR A 148 -8.90 67.16 50.41
CA TYR A 148 -8.43 67.06 49.03
C TYR A 148 -8.33 68.42 48.32
N GLN A 149 -8.61 69.52 49.02
CA GLN A 149 -8.59 70.88 48.48
C GLN A 149 -9.45 71.03 47.21
N ILE A 150 -10.67 70.49 47.27
CA ILE A 150 -11.59 70.47 46.12
C ILE A 150 -12.16 71.88 45.91
N GLU A 151 -11.65 72.59 44.91
CA GLU A 151 -12.19 73.89 44.48
C GLU A 151 -13.66 73.78 44.04
N PRO A 152 -14.47 74.85 44.13
CA PRO A 152 -15.86 74.83 43.66
C PRO A 152 -15.96 74.42 42.18
N PRO A 153 -16.57 73.26 41.88
CA PRO A 153 -16.60 72.71 40.53
C PRO A 153 -17.60 73.44 39.63
N ASP A 154 -17.47 73.21 38.33
CA ASP A 154 -18.48 73.63 37.37
C ASP A 154 -19.75 72.79 37.50
N LEU A 155 -19.63 71.49 37.77
CA LEU A 155 -20.73 70.54 37.86
C LEU A 155 -20.68 69.73 39.16
N VAL A 156 -21.82 69.58 39.84
CA VAL A 156 -22.02 68.54 40.86
C VAL A 156 -23.15 67.64 40.43
N SER A 157 -22.88 66.33 40.37
CA SER A 157 -23.87 65.27 40.15
C SER A 157 -24.09 64.55 41.49
N ILE A 158 -25.34 64.34 41.88
CA ILE A 158 -25.73 63.61 43.09
C ILE A 158 -26.80 62.59 42.72
N ASP A 159 -26.46 61.32 42.81
CA ASP A 159 -27.35 60.20 42.56
C ASP A 159 -26.98 59.08 43.54
N VAL A 160 -27.68 59.02 44.67
CA VAL A 160 -27.33 58.12 45.80
C VAL A 160 -28.54 57.33 46.29
N GLU A 161 -29.54 57.19 45.43
CA GLU A 161 -30.71 56.33 45.59
C GLU A 161 -31.41 56.58 46.94
N GLY A 162 -31.80 57.83 47.18
CA GLY A 162 -32.63 58.25 48.32
C GLY A 162 -31.86 58.79 49.53
N HIS A 163 -30.55 59.01 49.42
CA HIS A 163 -29.70 59.61 50.47
C HIS A 163 -29.23 61.03 50.14
N GLU A 164 -29.93 61.75 49.26
CA GLU A 164 -29.53 63.08 48.77
C GLU A 164 -29.64 64.15 49.87
N THR A 165 -30.70 64.09 50.68
CA THR A 165 -31.00 65.12 51.70
C THR A 165 -29.87 65.29 52.73
N PRO A 166 -29.35 64.23 53.37
CA PRO A 166 -28.21 64.36 54.29
C PRO A 166 -26.97 64.95 53.62
N ILE A 167 -26.68 64.56 52.38
CA ILE A 167 -25.53 65.08 51.63
C ILE A 167 -25.67 66.58 51.44
N ILE A 168 -26.82 67.04 50.93
CA ILE A 168 -27.09 68.45 50.62
C ILE A 168 -27.02 69.33 51.89
N ARG A 169 -27.50 68.84 53.04
CA ARG A 169 -27.38 69.53 54.34
C ARG A 169 -25.91 69.74 54.76
N GLY A 170 -25.03 68.80 54.41
CA GLY A 170 -23.61 68.85 54.75
C GLY A 170 -22.74 69.72 53.82
N ILE A 171 -23.29 70.22 52.70
CA ILE A 171 -22.52 71.01 51.73
C ILE A 171 -22.34 72.45 52.26
N PRO A 172 -21.10 73.00 52.31
CA PRO A 172 -20.86 74.37 52.72
C PRO A 172 -21.19 75.37 51.59
N LEU A 173 -22.45 75.42 51.15
CA LEU A 173 -22.96 76.18 49.98
C LEU A 173 -22.74 77.70 50.06
N ALA A 174 -22.47 78.24 51.24
CA ALA A 174 -22.15 79.66 51.41
C ALA A 174 -20.77 80.02 50.83
N THR A 175 -19.81 79.08 50.87
CA THR A 175 -18.41 79.30 50.45
C THR A 175 -18.01 78.42 49.27
N TRP A 176 -18.50 77.19 49.22
CA TRP A 176 -18.30 76.26 48.11
C TRP A 176 -19.53 76.30 47.20
N ARG A 177 -19.44 77.11 46.13
CA ARG A 177 -20.57 77.44 45.25
C ARG A 177 -20.39 76.88 43.83
N PRO A 178 -20.68 75.59 43.58
CA PRO A 178 -20.70 75.04 42.23
C PRO A 178 -21.61 75.81 41.28
N LYS A 179 -21.34 75.77 39.98
CA LYS A 179 -22.16 76.47 38.97
C LYS A 179 -23.51 75.80 38.73
N VAL A 180 -23.52 74.47 38.62
CA VAL A 180 -24.74 73.69 38.41
C VAL A 180 -24.74 72.41 39.25
N PHE A 181 -25.92 72.09 39.78
CA PHE A 181 -26.23 70.80 40.37
C PHE A 181 -27.16 70.01 39.45
N VAL A 182 -26.90 68.70 39.34
CA VAL A 182 -27.81 67.69 38.79
C VAL A 182 -28.05 66.69 39.91
N ILE A 183 -29.30 66.54 40.34
CA ILE A 183 -29.64 65.77 41.53
C ILE A 183 -30.82 64.86 41.20
N GLU A 184 -30.70 63.57 41.53
CA GLU A 184 -31.81 62.64 41.44
C GLU A 184 -32.95 63.10 42.36
N ALA A 185 -34.16 63.19 41.81
CA ALA A 185 -35.30 63.82 42.46
C ALA A 185 -36.55 62.94 42.46
N THR A 186 -36.37 61.64 42.24
CA THR A 186 -37.42 60.62 42.29
C THR A 186 -37.14 59.60 43.38
N VAL A 187 -38.20 59.01 43.94
CA VAL A 187 -38.04 57.77 44.72
C VAL A 187 -37.62 56.66 43.73
N PRO A 188 -36.61 55.84 44.07
CA PRO A 188 -36.05 54.85 43.15
C PRO A 188 -37.11 54.02 42.42
N LEU A 189 -36.91 53.81 41.12
CA LEU A 189 -37.81 53.08 40.22
C LEU A 189 -39.25 53.63 40.14
N SER A 190 -39.46 54.92 40.46
CA SER A 190 -40.78 55.56 40.43
C SER A 190 -40.73 56.98 39.84
N GLY A 191 -41.91 57.57 39.59
CA GLY A 191 -42.05 58.99 39.24
C GLY A 191 -42.41 59.89 40.42
N ILE A 192 -42.33 59.38 41.66
CA ILE A 192 -42.71 60.12 42.87
C ILE A 192 -41.56 61.05 43.25
N ALA A 193 -41.86 62.33 43.45
CA ALA A 193 -40.85 63.33 43.81
C ALA A 193 -40.21 63.07 45.19
N SER A 194 -38.88 63.13 45.27
CA SER A 194 -38.10 63.03 46.52
C SER A 194 -37.44 64.36 46.94
N HIS A 195 -37.52 65.41 46.12
CA HIS A 195 -36.77 66.66 46.32
C HIS A 195 -37.28 67.59 47.42
N LEU A 196 -38.47 67.35 47.96
CA LEU A 196 -39.19 68.31 48.82
C LEU A 196 -38.40 68.68 50.09
N GLU A 197 -37.55 67.78 50.58
CA GLU A 197 -36.77 68.02 51.80
C GLU A 197 -35.46 68.79 51.55
N TRP A 198 -34.85 68.63 50.37
CA TRP A 198 -33.54 69.21 50.09
C TRP A 198 -33.57 70.44 49.18
N GLU A 199 -34.60 70.60 48.33
CA GLU A 199 -34.70 71.75 47.42
C GLU A 199 -34.70 73.11 48.16
N PRO A 200 -35.44 73.29 49.27
CA PRO A 200 -35.44 74.56 49.99
C PRO A 200 -34.04 75.00 50.45
N ILE A 201 -33.13 74.06 50.69
CA ILE A 201 -31.75 74.35 51.11
C ILE A 201 -30.99 75.03 49.97
N LEU A 202 -31.08 74.48 48.75
CA LEU A 202 -30.44 75.05 47.55
C LEU A 202 -31.03 76.43 47.22
N LEU A 203 -32.36 76.55 47.23
CA LEU A 203 -33.04 77.80 46.91
C LEU A 203 -32.67 78.91 47.91
N ALA A 204 -32.57 78.59 49.21
CA ALA A 204 -32.14 79.53 50.24
C ALA A 204 -30.69 80.02 50.06
N GLN A 205 -29.86 79.27 49.34
CA GLN A 205 -28.47 79.61 49.03
C GLN A 205 -28.31 80.28 47.66
N GLY A 206 -29.40 80.71 47.02
CA GLY A 206 -29.34 81.43 45.74
C GLY A 206 -29.11 80.51 44.54
N TYR A 207 -29.56 79.27 44.61
CA TYR A 207 -29.70 78.43 43.42
C TYR A 207 -31.10 78.58 42.82
N ILE A 208 -31.19 78.51 41.50
CA ILE A 208 -32.44 78.60 40.75
C ILE A 208 -32.76 77.25 40.12
N PHE A 209 -34.00 76.79 40.30
CA PHE A 209 -34.50 75.62 39.58
C PHE A 209 -34.55 75.89 38.08
N ALA A 210 -33.84 75.09 37.29
CA ALA A 210 -33.75 75.23 35.84
C ALA A 210 -34.74 74.31 35.11
N THR A 211 -34.66 73.00 35.35
CA THR A 211 -35.52 72.00 34.69
C THR A 211 -35.55 70.68 35.45
N PHE A 212 -36.52 69.83 35.08
CA PHE A 212 -36.67 68.45 35.54
C PHE A 212 -36.84 67.56 34.30
N ASN A 213 -35.98 66.55 34.14
CA ASN A 213 -36.00 65.68 32.96
C ASN A 213 -36.81 64.38 33.14
N GLY A 214 -37.50 64.24 34.28
CA GLY A 214 -38.27 63.04 34.63
C GLY A 214 -37.65 62.21 35.75
N VAL A 215 -36.34 62.36 35.98
CA VAL A 215 -35.58 61.70 37.06
C VAL A 215 -34.74 62.72 37.82
N ASN A 216 -33.94 63.49 37.08
CA ASN A 216 -32.99 64.47 37.59
C ASN A 216 -33.52 65.89 37.53
N ARG A 217 -33.22 66.67 38.58
CA ARG A 217 -33.45 68.11 38.64
C ARG A 217 -32.16 68.89 38.52
N PHE A 218 -32.23 70.02 37.83
CA PHE A 218 -31.10 70.89 37.54
C PHE A 218 -31.26 72.21 38.28
N TYR A 219 -30.21 72.62 38.99
CA TYR A 219 -30.16 73.90 39.69
C TYR A 219 -28.95 74.70 39.27
N LEU A 220 -29.16 75.93 38.80
CA LEU A 220 -28.08 76.83 38.43
C LEU A 220 -27.81 77.80 39.57
N ARG A 221 -26.57 78.25 39.71
CA ARG A 221 -26.25 79.39 40.57
C ARG A 221 -26.94 80.66 40.05
N ASP A 222 -27.36 81.54 40.96
CA ASP A 222 -28.09 82.77 40.66
C ASP A 222 -27.43 83.69 39.62
N ASP A 223 -26.10 83.75 39.59
CA ASP A 223 -25.34 84.51 38.59
C ASP A 223 -25.46 83.95 37.15
N LEU A 224 -26.03 82.76 36.98
CA LEU A 224 -26.32 82.11 35.69
C LEU A 224 -27.80 82.16 35.31
N ALA A 225 -28.59 83.06 35.92
CA ALA A 225 -30.01 83.20 35.63
C ALA A 225 -30.32 83.48 34.15
N ASP A 226 -29.44 84.19 33.44
CA ASP A 226 -29.56 84.46 32.01
C ASP A 226 -29.35 83.19 31.14
N LYS A 227 -28.82 82.10 31.72
CA LYS A 227 -28.61 80.82 31.04
C LYS A 227 -29.74 79.82 31.27
N LYS A 228 -30.72 80.14 32.11
CA LYS A 228 -31.83 79.24 32.45
C LYS A 228 -32.59 78.76 31.20
N ASP A 229 -32.75 79.63 30.20
CA ASP A 229 -33.48 79.31 28.97
C ASP A 229 -32.80 78.21 28.13
N LEU A 230 -31.51 77.92 28.34
CA LEU A 230 -30.84 76.78 27.70
C LEU A 230 -31.43 75.42 28.14
N PHE A 231 -32.08 75.39 29.30
CA PHE A 231 -32.71 74.20 29.89
C PHE A 231 -34.23 74.14 29.64
N ALA A 232 -34.80 75.13 28.95
CA ALA A 232 -36.25 75.24 28.74
C ALA A 232 -36.81 74.13 27.83
N THR A 233 -35.98 73.57 26.95
CA THR A 233 -36.36 72.46 26.07
C THR A 233 -35.59 71.19 26.44
N PRO A 234 -36.21 70.01 26.39
CA PRO A 234 -35.49 68.74 26.51
C PRO A 234 -34.37 68.62 25.46
N VAL A 235 -33.42 67.73 25.71
CA VAL A 235 -32.47 67.30 24.67
C VAL A 235 -33.24 66.71 23.50
N ASN A 236 -32.88 67.10 22.29
CA ASN A 236 -33.61 66.73 21.08
C ASN A 236 -32.66 66.64 19.87
N VAL A 237 -33.24 66.36 18.70
CA VAL A 237 -32.49 66.16 17.44
C VAL A 237 -31.60 67.35 17.05
N LEU A 238 -31.90 68.56 17.54
CA LEU A 238 -31.11 69.76 17.26
C LEU A 238 -29.79 69.81 18.04
N ASP A 239 -29.61 68.96 19.07
CA ASP A 239 -28.38 68.89 19.85
C ASP A 239 -27.27 68.07 19.15
N ASN A 240 -27.59 67.37 18.05
CA ASN A 240 -26.63 66.63 17.22
C ASN A 240 -25.71 65.70 18.04
N TYR A 241 -26.32 64.72 18.71
CA TYR A 241 -25.63 63.76 19.56
C TYR A 241 -25.99 62.32 19.19
N PHE A 242 -25.19 61.37 19.67
CA PHE A 242 -25.45 59.93 19.61
C PHE A 242 -25.54 59.42 21.04
N ARG A 243 -26.39 58.42 21.29
CA ARG A 243 -26.40 57.74 22.60
C ARG A 243 -25.36 56.61 22.61
N HIS A 244 -24.62 56.49 23.70
CA HIS A 244 -23.59 55.47 23.87
C HIS A 244 -24.17 54.05 23.77
N ASP A 245 -25.32 53.79 24.40
CA ASP A 245 -26.03 52.50 24.35
C ASP A 245 -26.34 52.04 22.92
N LEU A 246 -26.83 52.94 22.07
CA LEU A 246 -27.11 52.68 20.66
C LEU A 246 -25.83 52.41 19.86
N MET A 247 -24.74 53.12 20.17
CA MET A 247 -23.44 52.87 19.52
C MET A 247 -22.88 51.51 19.90
N VAL A 248 -22.96 51.12 21.17
CA VAL A 248 -22.55 49.79 21.64
C VAL A 248 -23.41 48.70 20.99
N LEU A 249 -24.73 48.90 20.89
CA LEU A 249 -25.63 47.95 20.25
C LEU A 249 -25.33 47.81 18.75
N GLN A 250 -25.08 48.92 18.05
CA GLN A 250 -24.69 48.91 16.64
C GLN A 250 -23.38 48.14 16.42
N ALA A 251 -22.36 48.40 17.24
CA ALA A 251 -21.09 47.69 17.16
C ALA A 251 -21.27 46.17 17.40
N ARG A 252 -22.09 45.78 18.38
CA ARG A 252 -22.42 44.36 18.63
C ARG A 252 -23.17 43.74 17.45
N TYR A 253 -24.13 44.48 16.87
CA TYR A 253 -24.88 44.05 15.70
C TYR A 253 -23.95 43.80 14.50
N ASP A 254 -23.01 44.72 14.24
CA ASP A 254 -22.05 44.58 13.14
C ASP A 254 -21.15 43.35 13.33
N VAL A 255 -20.63 43.11 14.54
CA VAL A 255 -19.86 41.91 14.86
C VAL A 255 -20.68 40.62 14.65
N MET A 256 -21.93 40.60 15.12
CA MET A 256 -22.81 39.44 14.94
C MET A 256 -23.16 39.20 13.48
N ARG A 257 -23.45 40.26 12.72
CA ARG A 257 -23.70 40.19 11.27
C ARG A 257 -22.51 39.62 10.53
N ASP A 258 -21.31 40.10 10.83
CA ASP A 258 -20.09 39.65 10.16
C ASP A 258 -19.79 38.17 10.47
N ARG A 259 -20.01 37.73 11.73
CA ARG A 259 -19.93 36.30 12.09
C ARG A 259 -20.97 35.47 11.33
N TYR A 260 -22.21 35.97 11.23
CA TYR A 260 -23.27 35.28 10.51
C TYR A 260 -22.94 35.09 9.02
N GLU A 261 -22.43 36.13 8.34
CA GLU A 261 -22.05 36.03 6.94
C GLU A 261 -20.86 35.08 6.72
N GLN A 262 -19.89 35.05 7.65
CA GLN A 262 -18.79 34.08 7.62
C GLN A 262 -19.29 32.63 7.75
N GLU A 263 -20.15 32.35 8.73
CA GLU A 263 -20.73 31.02 8.91
C GLU A 263 -21.59 30.59 7.71
N LYS A 264 -22.37 31.52 7.15
CA LYS A 264 -23.17 31.28 5.96
C LYS A 264 -22.28 30.93 4.76
N ALA A 265 -21.21 31.70 4.52
CA ALA A 265 -20.26 31.42 3.45
C ALA A 265 -19.55 30.06 3.65
N ALA A 266 -19.18 29.70 4.88
CA ALA A 266 -18.59 28.41 5.20
C ALA A 266 -19.55 27.25 4.91
N ARG A 267 -20.83 27.38 5.30
CA ARG A 267 -21.87 26.36 4.99
C ARG A 267 -22.11 26.22 3.50
N GLU A 268 -22.10 27.33 2.75
CA GLU A 268 -22.23 27.29 1.29
C GLU A 268 -21.02 26.60 0.64
N PHE A 269 -19.81 26.88 1.12
CA PHE A 269 -18.59 26.21 0.67
C PHE A 269 -18.64 24.71 0.92
N GLU A 270 -18.97 24.28 2.15
CA GLU A 270 -19.14 22.86 2.49
C GLU A 270 -20.20 22.19 1.62
N ARG A 271 -21.35 22.84 1.44
CA ARG A 271 -22.43 22.32 0.57
C ARG A 271 -21.94 22.10 -0.86
N ASN A 272 -21.16 23.02 -1.41
CA ASN A 272 -20.60 22.91 -2.75
C ASN A 272 -19.57 21.78 -2.83
N GLN A 273 -18.68 21.63 -1.85
CA GLN A 273 -17.74 20.51 -1.76
C GLN A 273 -18.46 19.16 -1.70
N PHE A 274 -19.50 19.04 -0.88
CA PHE A 274 -20.32 17.82 -0.84
C PHE A 274 -21.03 17.54 -2.16
N ALA A 275 -21.48 18.58 -2.88
CA ALA A 275 -22.08 18.42 -4.20
C ALA A 275 -21.07 17.91 -5.23
N GLU A 276 -19.83 18.41 -5.22
CA GLU A 276 -18.74 17.93 -6.09
C GLU A 276 -18.38 16.47 -5.80
N ILE A 277 -18.21 16.12 -4.53
CA ILE A 277 -17.92 14.73 -4.10
C ILE A 277 -19.06 13.81 -4.54
N ARG A 278 -20.31 14.21 -4.35
CA ARG A 278 -21.48 13.45 -4.77
C ARG A 278 -21.49 13.24 -6.29
N ALA A 279 -21.27 14.30 -7.07
CA ALA A 279 -21.22 14.20 -8.53
C ALA A 279 -20.10 13.25 -9.00
N GLY A 280 -18.93 13.30 -8.37
CA GLY A 280 -17.84 12.36 -8.63
C GLY A 280 -18.20 10.90 -8.32
N TRP A 281 -18.90 10.66 -7.21
CA TRP A 281 -19.39 9.34 -6.84
C TRP A 281 -20.45 8.80 -7.82
N GLU A 282 -21.44 9.63 -8.19
CA GLU A 282 -22.49 9.29 -9.15
C GLU A 282 -21.90 8.98 -10.54
N TRP A 283 -20.90 9.75 -10.98
CA TRP A 283 -20.16 9.47 -12.22
C TRP A 283 -19.42 8.13 -12.13
N GLY A 284 -18.69 7.88 -11.03
CA GLY A 284 -17.97 6.63 -10.81
C GLY A 284 -18.89 5.41 -10.80
N MET A 285 -20.08 5.52 -10.20
CA MET A 285 -21.11 4.48 -10.26
C MET A 285 -21.57 4.20 -11.68
N THR A 286 -21.79 5.25 -12.47
CA THR A 286 -22.20 5.14 -13.86
C THR A 286 -21.14 4.43 -14.69
N GLN A 287 -19.86 4.79 -14.52
CA GLN A 287 -18.73 4.12 -15.17
C GLN A 287 -18.61 2.65 -14.77
N ALA A 288 -18.80 2.33 -13.48
CA ALA A 288 -18.79 0.94 -13.01
C ALA A 288 -19.93 0.12 -13.63
N LEU A 289 -21.11 0.72 -13.78
CA LEU A 289 -22.25 0.07 -14.43
C LEU A 289 -22.00 -0.17 -15.92
N GLU A 290 -21.45 0.82 -16.64
CA GLU A 290 -21.06 0.70 -18.04
C GLU A 290 -20.00 -0.40 -18.25
N ALA A 291 -18.95 -0.41 -17.42
CA ALA A 291 -17.90 -1.43 -17.47
C ALA A 291 -18.47 -2.83 -17.20
N ARG A 292 -19.38 -2.98 -16.23
CA ARG A 292 -20.07 -4.23 -15.97
C ARG A 292 -20.89 -4.70 -17.17
N ASN A 293 -21.65 -3.80 -17.79
CA ASN A 293 -22.45 -4.11 -18.98
C ASN A 293 -21.57 -4.54 -20.16
N ALA A 294 -20.43 -3.89 -20.37
CA ALA A 294 -19.45 -4.26 -21.38
C ALA A 294 -18.88 -5.66 -21.12
N TRP A 295 -18.46 -5.95 -19.89
CA TRP A 295 -17.97 -7.27 -19.50
C TRP A 295 -19.02 -8.36 -19.66
N ASP A 296 -20.28 -8.10 -19.27
CA ASP A 296 -21.38 -9.04 -19.45
C ASP A 296 -21.72 -9.27 -20.93
N TRP A 297 -21.49 -8.29 -21.81
CA TRP A 297 -21.60 -8.47 -23.25
C TRP A 297 -20.46 -9.32 -23.81
N GLU A 298 -19.20 -8.98 -23.53
CA GLU A 298 -18.04 -9.76 -23.99
C GLU A 298 -18.11 -11.22 -23.52
N ARG A 299 -18.49 -11.43 -22.26
CA ARG A 299 -18.69 -12.77 -21.71
C ARG A 299 -19.74 -13.56 -22.48
N ARG A 300 -20.84 -12.92 -22.89
CA ARG A 300 -21.88 -13.58 -23.72
C ARG A 300 -21.37 -13.93 -25.11
N GLU A 301 -20.58 -13.07 -25.73
CA GLU A 301 -19.97 -13.37 -27.04
C GLU A 301 -18.96 -14.52 -26.94
N LEU A 302 -18.11 -14.53 -25.90
CA LEU A 302 -17.20 -15.65 -25.63
C LEU A 302 -17.95 -16.96 -25.39
N TYR A 303 -19.09 -16.94 -24.70
CA TYR A 303 -19.92 -18.14 -24.56
C TYR A 303 -20.47 -18.63 -25.91
N LYS A 304 -20.92 -17.73 -26.80
CA LYS A 304 -21.37 -18.11 -28.14
C LYS A 304 -20.24 -18.70 -28.97
N GLU A 305 -19.04 -18.11 -28.95
CA GLU A 305 -17.88 -18.67 -29.64
C GLU A 305 -17.51 -20.03 -29.08
N ARG A 306 -17.50 -20.19 -27.75
CA ARG A 306 -17.23 -21.48 -27.10
C ARG A 306 -18.22 -22.55 -27.55
N GLU A 307 -19.51 -22.23 -27.67
CA GLU A 307 -20.50 -23.18 -28.19
C GLU A 307 -20.22 -23.55 -29.66
N LYS A 308 -19.89 -22.59 -30.53
CA LYS A 308 -19.46 -22.88 -31.91
C LYS A 308 -18.24 -23.81 -31.95
N TRP A 309 -17.26 -23.57 -31.08
CA TRP A 309 -16.07 -24.43 -30.97
C TRP A 309 -16.41 -25.83 -30.47
N LYS A 310 -17.38 -25.98 -29.56
CA LYS A 310 -17.88 -27.30 -29.15
C LYS A 310 -18.55 -28.02 -30.30
N GLU A 311 -19.45 -27.35 -31.02
CA GLU A 311 -20.13 -27.92 -32.20
C GLU A 311 -19.11 -28.36 -33.27
N ALA A 312 -18.10 -27.52 -33.53
CA ALA A 312 -17.01 -27.84 -34.44
C ALA A 312 -16.20 -29.04 -33.94
N ALA A 313 -15.85 -29.09 -32.65
CA ALA A 313 -15.13 -30.21 -32.05
C ALA A 313 -15.93 -31.52 -32.13
N GLU A 314 -17.23 -31.49 -31.89
CA GLU A 314 -18.13 -32.65 -32.07
C GLU A 314 -18.18 -33.10 -33.54
N PHE A 315 -18.23 -32.16 -34.48
CA PHE A 315 -18.18 -32.46 -35.91
C PHE A 315 -16.84 -33.10 -36.30
N PHE A 316 -15.71 -32.57 -35.82
CA PHE A 316 -14.40 -33.16 -36.04
C PHE A 316 -14.28 -34.55 -35.42
N ALA A 317 -14.78 -34.75 -34.20
CA ALA A 317 -14.79 -36.06 -33.55
C ALA A 317 -15.61 -37.09 -34.33
N LYS A 318 -16.79 -36.71 -34.85
CA LYS A 318 -17.59 -37.58 -35.74
C LYS A 318 -16.87 -37.88 -37.04
N SER A 319 -16.24 -36.88 -37.65
CA SER A 319 -15.48 -37.05 -38.90
C SER A 319 -14.26 -37.97 -38.67
N GLU A 320 -13.54 -37.78 -37.58
CA GLU A 320 -12.40 -38.61 -37.19
C GLU A 320 -12.84 -40.05 -36.94
N ALA A 321 -13.96 -40.27 -36.23
CA ALA A 321 -14.54 -41.59 -36.02
C ALA A 321 -14.88 -42.27 -37.36
N TYR A 322 -15.52 -41.55 -38.28
CA TYR A 322 -15.81 -42.05 -39.63
C TYR A 322 -14.54 -42.44 -40.39
N PHE A 323 -13.52 -41.57 -40.43
CA PHE A 323 -12.26 -41.88 -41.10
C PHE A 323 -11.50 -43.04 -40.46
N ASN A 324 -11.57 -43.19 -39.14
CA ASN A 324 -10.98 -44.32 -38.44
C ASN A 324 -11.72 -45.64 -38.76
N GLU A 325 -13.05 -45.60 -38.87
CA GLU A 325 -13.87 -46.73 -39.29
C GLU A 325 -13.58 -47.14 -40.74
N GLU A 326 -13.50 -46.18 -41.66
CA GLU A 326 -13.08 -46.42 -43.05
C GLU A 326 -11.67 -47.00 -43.12
N ARG A 327 -10.74 -46.48 -42.32
CA ARG A 327 -9.37 -47.03 -42.24
C ARG A 327 -9.38 -48.46 -41.74
N ALA A 328 -10.20 -48.79 -40.74
CA ALA A 328 -10.35 -50.15 -40.23
C ALA A 328 -11.01 -51.08 -41.27
N ASN A 329 -11.99 -50.60 -42.03
CA ASN A 329 -12.57 -51.34 -43.16
C ASN A 329 -11.52 -51.66 -44.21
N TRP A 330 -10.75 -50.66 -44.62
CA TRP A 330 -9.68 -50.84 -45.59
C TRP A 330 -8.59 -51.81 -45.10
N GLN A 331 -8.26 -51.77 -43.81
CA GLN A 331 -7.36 -52.75 -43.20
C GLN A 331 -7.94 -54.17 -43.26
N ARG A 332 -9.23 -54.35 -42.94
CA ARG A 332 -9.91 -55.66 -43.03
C ARG A 332 -9.92 -56.20 -44.46
N GLU A 333 -10.23 -55.36 -45.44
CA GLU A 333 -10.20 -55.75 -46.87
C GLU A 333 -8.79 -56.14 -47.29
N ARG A 334 -7.78 -55.34 -46.89
CA ARG A 334 -6.38 -55.64 -47.18
C ARG A 334 -5.93 -56.96 -46.57
N GLU A 335 -6.29 -57.23 -45.32
CA GLU A 335 -5.99 -58.50 -44.64
C GLU A 335 -6.69 -59.69 -45.32
N SER A 336 -7.94 -59.52 -45.75
CA SER A 336 -8.67 -60.53 -46.51
C SER A 336 -7.99 -60.84 -47.85
N LEU A 337 -7.58 -59.81 -48.60
CA LEU A 337 -6.84 -59.98 -49.84
C LEU A 337 -5.47 -60.66 -49.61
N LEU A 338 -4.79 -60.30 -48.52
CA LEU A 338 -3.52 -60.94 -48.15
C LEU A 338 -3.72 -62.42 -47.81
N TRP A 339 -4.81 -62.76 -47.13
CA TRP A 339 -5.18 -64.14 -46.83
C TRP A 339 -5.45 -64.93 -48.11
N PHE A 340 -6.26 -64.41 -49.04
CA PHE A 340 -6.52 -65.05 -50.33
C PHE A 340 -5.24 -65.29 -51.14
N LYS A 341 -4.33 -64.30 -51.14
CA LYS A 341 -3.03 -64.43 -51.80
C LYS A 341 -2.19 -65.56 -51.18
N ASN A 342 -2.09 -65.61 -49.87
CA ASN A 342 -1.32 -66.63 -49.16
C ASN A 342 -1.92 -68.04 -49.34
N ASP A 343 -3.24 -68.18 -49.36
CA ASP A 343 -3.92 -69.46 -49.61
C ASP A 343 -3.59 -69.99 -51.01
N HIS A 344 -3.66 -69.13 -52.02
CA HIS A 344 -3.30 -69.47 -53.39
C HIS A 344 -1.82 -69.89 -53.51
N GLU A 345 -0.90 -69.14 -52.89
CA GLU A 345 0.54 -69.49 -52.86
C GLU A 345 0.79 -70.86 -52.19
N ASN A 346 0.07 -71.17 -51.10
CA ASN A 346 0.17 -72.47 -50.42
C ASN A 346 -0.35 -73.63 -51.28
N GLN A 347 -1.45 -73.44 -52.03
CA GLN A 347 -1.95 -74.44 -52.96
C GLN A 347 -0.95 -74.75 -54.08
N VAL A 348 -0.31 -73.72 -54.64
CA VAL A 348 0.73 -73.88 -55.67
C VAL A 348 1.95 -74.63 -55.12
N LEU A 349 2.40 -74.32 -53.91
CA LEU A 349 3.48 -75.04 -53.23
C LEU A 349 3.10 -76.50 -52.93
N GLY A 350 1.82 -76.76 -52.61
CA GLY A 350 1.29 -78.11 -52.44
C GLY A 350 1.40 -78.95 -53.72
N HIS A 351 1.02 -78.38 -54.87
CA HIS A 351 1.16 -79.03 -56.17
C HIS A 351 2.61 -79.35 -56.54
N GLN A 352 3.53 -78.41 -56.32
CA GLN A 352 4.96 -78.61 -56.62
C GLN A 352 5.59 -79.71 -55.75
N ARG A 353 5.20 -79.83 -54.48
CA ARG A 353 5.67 -80.92 -53.60
C ARG A 353 5.16 -82.29 -54.06
N ALA A 354 3.94 -82.36 -54.58
CA ALA A 354 3.36 -83.61 -55.09
C ALA A 354 4.06 -84.10 -56.37
N GLU A 355 4.40 -83.19 -57.29
CA GLU A 355 5.19 -83.54 -58.49
C GLU A 355 6.60 -84.03 -58.14
N GLN A 356 7.29 -83.37 -57.21
CA GLN A 356 8.63 -83.79 -56.79
C GLN A 356 8.66 -85.19 -56.15
N LEU A 357 7.64 -85.54 -55.37
CA LEU A 357 7.52 -86.88 -54.77
C LEU A 357 7.30 -87.96 -55.83
N TRP A 358 6.45 -87.67 -56.83
CA TRP A 358 6.19 -88.60 -57.93
C TRP A 358 7.43 -88.84 -58.82
N GLU A 359 8.20 -87.80 -59.12
CA GLU A 359 9.42 -87.92 -59.92
C GLU A 359 10.51 -88.77 -59.21
N GLN A 360 10.61 -88.67 -57.88
CA GLN A 360 11.53 -89.46 -57.06
C GLN A 360 11.16 -90.95 -57.05
N GLU A 361 9.87 -91.28 -56.96
CA GLU A 361 9.41 -92.68 -57.02
C GLU A 361 9.67 -93.32 -58.39
N ARG A 362 9.45 -92.57 -59.49
CA ARG A 362 9.73 -93.06 -60.84
C ARG A 362 11.21 -93.41 -61.04
N GLN A 363 12.12 -92.57 -60.56
CA GLN A 363 13.56 -92.83 -60.66
C GLN A 363 14.01 -94.05 -59.85
N ARG A 364 13.39 -94.29 -58.69
CA ARG A 364 13.69 -95.46 -57.84
C ARG A 364 13.33 -96.77 -58.54
N PHE A 365 12.19 -96.79 -59.22
CA PHE A 365 11.71 -97.96 -59.96
C PHE A 365 12.59 -98.30 -61.17
N GLU A 366 13.12 -97.30 -61.89
CA GLU A 366 14.01 -97.51 -63.04
C GLU A 366 15.36 -98.13 -62.62
N GLN A 367 15.88 -97.75 -61.44
CA GLN A 367 17.13 -98.28 -60.89
C GLN A 367 17.02 -99.75 -60.47
N GLU A 368 15.88 -100.18 -59.92
CA GLU A 368 15.64 -101.59 -59.59
C GLU A 368 15.57 -102.48 -60.83
N ARG A 369 14.97 -102.00 -61.93
CA ARG A 369 14.90 -102.76 -63.19
C ARG A 369 16.28 -103.04 -63.78
N GLN A 370 17.18 -102.06 -63.78
CA GLN A 370 18.54 -102.21 -64.31
C GLN A 370 19.40 -103.18 -63.50
N ARG A 371 19.20 -103.23 -62.18
CA ARG A 371 19.92 -104.16 -61.29
C ARG A 371 19.55 -105.62 -61.58
N PHE A 372 18.28 -105.89 -61.86
CA PHE A 372 17.79 -107.23 -62.16
C PHE A 372 18.28 -107.77 -63.51
N GLU A 373 18.47 -106.91 -64.51
CA GLU A 373 19.04 -107.29 -65.82
C GLU A 373 20.53 -107.65 -65.73
N GLN A 374 21.29 -106.99 -64.84
CA GLN A 374 22.71 -107.27 -64.63
C GLN A 374 22.94 -108.63 -63.95
N GLU A 375 22.13 -108.98 -62.95
CA GLU A 375 22.26 -110.26 -62.23
C GLU A 375 21.99 -111.47 -63.15
N ARG A 376 21.04 -111.33 -64.08
CA ARG A 376 20.70 -112.37 -65.05
C ARG A 376 21.83 -112.65 -66.06
N ALA A 377 22.58 -111.62 -66.47
CA ALA A 377 23.69 -111.76 -67.41
C ALA A 377 24.91 -112.48 -66.80
N THR A 378 25.19 -112.27 -65.51
CA THR A 378 26.26 -112.96 -64.77
C THR A 378 26.00 -114.46 -64.61
N PHE A 379 24.74 -114.86 -64.41
CA PHE A 379 24.39 -116.27 -64.22
C PHE A 379 24.52 -117.11 -65.50
N GLU A 380 24.35 -116.49 -66.67
CA GLU A 380 24.50 -117.15 -67.97
C GLU A 380 25.99 -117.42 -68.31
N GLN A 381 26.91 -116.57 -67.83
CA GLN A 381 28.36 -116.71 -68.06
C GLN A 381 28.99 -117.83 -67.21
N GLU A 382 28.53 -118.05 -65.99
CA GLU A 382 29.05 -119.11 -65.10
C GLU A 382 28.72 -120.52 -65.62
N ARG A 383 27.60 -120.68 -66.33
CA ARG A 383 27.17 -121.97 -66.90
C ARG A 383 28.06 -122.46 -68.04
N VAL A 384 28.66 -121.55 -68.81
CA VAL A 384 29.51 -121.89 -69.97
C VAL A 384 30.90 -122.35 -69.50
N VAL A 385 31.45 -121.70 -68.47
CA VAL A 385 32.77 -122.03 -67.90
C VAL A 385 32.79 -123.43 -67.27
N MET A 386 31.70 -123.84 -66.61
CA MET A 386 31.59 -125.18 -66.00
C MET A 386 31.60 -126.34 -67.01
N GLN A 387 31.26 -126.06 -68.27
CA GLN A 387 31.15 -127.07 -69.32
C GLN A 387 32.50 -127.33 -70.01
N GLU A 388 33.39 -126.33 -70.04
CA GLU A 388 34.73 -126.38 -70.62
C GLU A 388 35.76 -127.06 -69.70
N GLU A 389 35.63 -126.92 -68.38
CA GLU A 389 36.55 -127.55 -67.41
C GLU A 389 36.40 -129.08 -67.38
N ARG A 390 35.20 -129.59 -67.65
CA ARG A 390 34.93 -131.04 -67.62
C ARG A 390 35.56 -131.78 -68.81
N THR A 391 35.68 -131.12 -69.96
CA THR A 391 36.31 -131.70 -71.17
C THR A 391 37.83 -131.73 -71.08
N ARG A 392 38.43 -130.80 -70.32
CA ARG A 392 39.87 -130.70 -70.11
C ARG A 392 40.43 -131.82 -69.24
N PHE A 393 39.66 -132.27 -68.24
CA PHE A 393 40.08 -133.33 -67.32
C PHE A 393 40.15 -134.73 -67.97
N GLU A 394 39.36 -134.99 -69.02
CA GLU A 394 39.40 -136.26 -69.76
C GLU A 394 40.62 -136.37 -70.69
N GLN A 395 41.23 -135.24 -71.09
CA GLN A 395 42.41 -135.23 -71.98
C GLN A 395 43.73 -135.44 -71.24
N GLU A 396 43.85 -134.98 -69.99
CA GLU A 396 45.09 -135.11 -69.19
C GLU A 396 45.37 -136.55 -68.73
N ARG A 397 44.34 -137.37 -68.55
CA ARG A 397 44.51 -138.77 -68.13
C ARG A 397 45.15 -139.65 -69.21
N ASN A 398 44.91 -139.36 -70.48
CA ASN A 398 45.45 -140.16 -71.59
C ASN A 398 46.94 -139.86 -71.85
N ALA A 399 47.41 -138.63 -71.58
CA ALA A 399 48.81 -138.24 -71.76
C ALA A 399 49.76 -138.95 -70.75
N PHE A 400 49.28 -139.30 -69.56
CA PHE A 400 50.10 -139.96 -68.54
C PHE A 400 50.43 -141.43 -68.89
N GLN A 401 49.65 -142.09 -69.75
CA GLN A 401 49.91 -143.47 -70.17
C GLN A 401 51.01 -143.59 -71.24
N GLU A 402 51.34 -142.51 -71.95
CA GLU A 402 52.36 -142.53 -73.01
C GLU A 402 53.78 -142.29 -72.48
N ASP A 403 53.96 -141.57 -71.38
CA ASP A 403 55.29 -141.21 -70.86
C ASP A 403 56.04 -142.39 -70.21
N CYS A 404 55.36 -143.37 -69.63
CA CYS A 404 56.03 -144.51 -68.98
C CYS A 404 56.70 -145.46 -69.98
N ALA A 405 56.20 -145.57 -71.21
CA ALA A 405 56.81 -146.39 -72.26
C ALA A 405 58.19 -145.85 -72.72
N ARG A 406 58.46 -144.56 -72.48
CA ARG A 406 59.68 -143.89 -72.93
C ARG A 406 60.87 -144.14 -72.00
N PHE A 407 60.61 -144.47 -70.74
CA PHE A 407 61.66 -144.67 -69.73
C PHE A 407 62.41 -146.01 -69.90
N GLU A 408 61.81 -147.00 -70.57
CA GLU A 408 62.43 -148.31 -70.83
C GLU A 408 63.50 -148.28 -71.92
N GLN A 409 63.52 -147.27 -72.81
CA GLN A 409 64.49 -147.20 -73.91
C GLN A 409 65.85 -146.56 -73.53
N GLU A 410 65.92 -145.72 -72.50
CA GLU A 410 67.15 -144.96 -72.23
C GLU A 410 68.21 -145.73 -71.44
N ARG A 411 67.86 -146.71 -70.61
CA ARG A 411 68.87 -147.33 -69.73
C ARG A 411 69.70 -148.42 -70.37
N ALA A 412 69.22 -149.05 -71.45
CA ALA A 412 70.01 -149.97 -72.27
C ALA A 412 71.25 -149.29 -72.90
N ARG A 413 71.24 -147.95 -72.99
CA ARG A 413 72.33 -147.15 -73.57
C ARG A 413 73.53 -147.00 -72.63
N PHE A 414 73.32 -147.09 -71.31
CA PHE A 414 74.36 -146.83 -70.31
C PHE A 414 75.31 -148.01 -70.09
N GLU A 415 74.91 -149.23 -70.48
CA GLU A 415 75.74 -150.43 -70.35
C GLU A 415 76.87 -150.51 -71.42
N GLN A 416 76.77 -149.77 -72.52
CA GLN A 416 77.77 -149.81 -73.60
C GLN A 416 78.97 -148.88 -73.36
N GLU A 417 78.83 -147.78 -72.62
CA GLU A 417 79.93 -146.82 -72.41
C GLU A 417 80.98 -147.30 -71.39
N ARG A 418 80.60 -148.15 -70.44
CA ARG A 418 81.51 -148.60 -69.37
C ARG A 418 82.57 -149.60 -69.83
N ALA A 419 82.34 -150.29 -70.96
CA ALA A 419 83.27 -151.25 -71.53
C ALA A 419 84.45 -150.58 -72.27
N ALA A 420 84.30 -149.33 -72.73
CA ALA A 420 85.34 -148.61 -73.48
C ALA A 420 86.46 -148.07 -72.56
N TRP A 421 86.16 -147.79 -71.29
CA TRP A 421 87.10 -147.12 -70.39
C TRP A 421 88.18 -148.05 -69.78
N GLN A 422 88.04 -149.37 -69.94
CA GLN A 422 89.06 -150.33 -69.51
C GLN A 422 90.29 -150.40 -70.44
N VAL A 423 90.22 -149.84 -71.64
CA VAL A 423 91.30 -149.98 -72.65
C VAL A 423 92.30 -148.80 -72.64
N GLU A 424 91.91 -147.60 -72.20
CA GLU A 424 92.78 -146.40 -72.26
C GLU A 424 93.81 -146.30 -71.14
N ARG A 425 93.55 -146.88 -69.97
CA ARG A 425 94.40 -146.64 -68.79
C ARG A 425 95.70 -147.45 -68.80
N GLU A 426 95.75 -148.57 -69.52
CA GLU A 426 96.98 -149.33 -69.71
C GLU A 426 98.00 -148.61 -70.61
N HIS A 427 97.56 -147.62 -71.42
CA HIS A 427 98.44 -146.86 -72.31
C HIS A 427 99.24 -145.75 -71.61
N PHE A 428 98.74 -145.18 -70.49
CA PHE A 428 99.39 -144.02 -69.85
C PHE A 428 100.49 -144.39 -68.83
N LEU A 429 100.60 -145.67 -68.47
CA LEU A 429 101.69 -146.17 -67.63
C LEU A 429 103.05 -146.21 -68.36
N HIS A 430 103.10 -146.00 -69.68
CA HIS A 430 104.32 -146.23 -70.47
C HIS A 430 105.12 -144.97 -70.87
N GLN A 431 104.55 -143.75 -70.79
CA GLN A 431 105.21 -142.53 -71.32
C GLN A 431 105.91 -141.63 -70.27
N LEU A 432 105.62 -141.73 -68.98
CA LEU A 432 106.28 -140.85 -67.99
C LEU A 432 107.60 -141.40 -67.43
N ALA A 433 108.02 -142.58 -67.87
CA ALA A 433 109.29 -143.20 -67.50
C ALA A 433 110.54 -142.50 -68.10
N GLU A 434 110.43 -141.57 -69.07
CA GLU A 434 111.62 -141.12 -69.81
C GLU A 434 112.06 -139.65 -69.62
N THR A 435 111.21 -138.70 -69.25
CA THR A 435 111.58 -137.26 -69.40
C THR A 435 111.94 -136.47 -68.13
N GLN A 436 111.73 -136.95 -66.91
CA GLN A 436 112.03 -136.16 -65.69
C GLN A 436 113.15 -136.74 -64.82
N ARG A 437 114.26 -137.12 -65.47
CA ARG A 437 115.51 -137.59 -64.84
C ARG A 437 116.72 -136.64 -64.98
N LEU A 438 116.60 -135.42 -65.56
CA LEU A 438 117.78 -134.65 -66.00
C LEU A 438 117.98 -133.17 -65.57
N LEU A 439 117.30 -132.64 -64.55
CA LEU A 439 117.73 -131.42 -63.82
C LEU A 439 117.23 -131.53 -62.36
N ARG A 440 117.82 -132.23 -61.36
CA ARG A 440 119.20 -132.37 -60.85
C ARG A 440 119.88 -130.99 -60.73
N PRO A 441 119.98 -130.34 -59.54
CA PRO A 441 120.52 -130.97 -58.32
C PRO A 441 120.10 -130.41 -56.92
N TYR A 442 120.25 -131.28 -55.92
CA TYR A 442 120.43 -131.08 -54.46
C TYR A 442 119.24 -131.05 -53.47
N ARG A 443 119.36 -132.02 -52.55
CA ARG A 443 119.22 -131.93 -51.07
C ARG A 443 117.80 -131.69 -50.53
N LEU A 444 117.13 -132.69 -49.96
CA LEU A 444 117.50 -133.52 -48.79
C LEU A 444 117.78 -132.65 -47.55
N ILE A 445 116.89 -132.79 -46.55
CA ILE A 445 116.99 -132.34 -45.15
C ILE A 445 116.60 -130.86 -44.93
N ASP A 446 115.43 -130.64 -44.32
CA ASP A 446 115.20 -129.83 -43.10
C ASP A 446 113.68 -129.67 -42.91
N ARG A 447 112.97 -130.49 -42.15
CA ARG A 447 113.12 -130.78 -40.71
C ARG A 447 112.81 -129.60 -39.77
N LEU A 448 112.59 -128.36 -40.23
CA LEU A 448 112.29 -127.24 -39.32
C LEU A 448 111.38 -126.19 -39.97
N GLY A 449 110.45 -125.62 -39.20
CA GLY A 449 109.28 -124.91 -39.72
C GLY A 449 109.42 -123.43 -40.13
N VAL A 450 108.24 -122.90 -40.50
CA VAL A 450 107.79 -121.49 -40.50
C VAL A 450 108.35 -120.56 -41.60
N VAL A 451 107.54 -119.54 -41.95
CA VAL A 451 107.90 -118.11 -42.17
C VAL A 451 107.54 -117.62 -43.60
N THR A 452 106.31 -117.14 -43.80
CA THR A 452 105.82 -115.73 -43.70
C THR A 452 106.12 -114.80 -44.88
N THR A 453 105.11 -113.99 -45.20
CA THR A 453 105.17 -112.52 -45.35
C THR A 453 106.37 -111.95 -46.11
N GLY A 454 106.08 -111.51 -47.34
CA GLY A 454 106.96 -110.63 -48.10
C GLY A 454 106.09 -109.77 -48.99
N TYR A 455 105.86 -108.51 -48.61
CA TYR A 455 106.64 -107.45 -49.24
C TYR A 455 106.45 -107.53 -50.76
N GLY A 456 105.33 -107.07 -51.28
CA GLY A 456 104.96 -105.68 -51.19
C GLY A 456 105.75 -104.88 -52.21
N TRP A 457 105.53 -103.58 -52.15
CA TRP A 457 106.61 -102.69 -52.48
C TRP A 457 107.05 -102.72 -53.95
N ALA A 458 106.17 -102.20 -54.78
CA ALA A 458 106.62 -101.00 -55.44
C ALA A 458 105.61 -99.89 -55.10
N ARG A 459 105.68 -99.30 -53.91
CA ARG A 459 106.91 -98.61 -53.44
C ARG A 459 107.61 -98.03 -54.65
N ARG A 460 106.92 -97.12 -55.30
CA ARG A 460 107.55 -95.96 -55.91
C ARG A 460 106.44 -95.06 -56.40
N TRP A 461 106.14 -93.96 -55.75
CA TRP A 461 106.88 -93.20 -54.75
C TRP A 461 105.92 -92.05 -54.43
N LYS A 462 105.61 -91.71 -53.18
CA LYS A 462 106.57 -91.17 -52.21
C LYS A 462 107.71 -90.36 -52.82
N LYS A 463 107.36 -89.43 -53.69
CA LYS A 463 108.06 -88.18 -53.92
C LYS A 463 107.00 -87.22 -54.46
N ARG A 464 106.63 -86.13 -53.82
CA ARG A 464 107.32 -85.28 -52.84
C ARG A 464 106.17 -84.46 -52.22
N ARG A 465 105.89 -84.53 -50.92
CA ARG A 465 106.67 -83.94 -49.81
C ARG A 465 107.09 -82.50 -50.12
N ALA A 466 106.47 -81.52 -49.45
CA ALA A 466 107.16 -80.73 -48.42
C ALA A 466 106.26 -79.60 -47.87
N SER A 467 105.67 -79.85 -46.70
CA SER A 467 105.87 -79.04 -45.49
C SER A 467 105.40 -79.87 -44.31
#